data_AF-A0A3D5ECC5-F1
#
_entry.id   AF-A0A3D5ECC5-F1
#
_cell.length_a   1.000
_cell.length_b   1.000
_cell.length_c   1.000
_cell.angle_alpha   90.00
_cell.angle_beta   90.00
_cell.angle_gamma   90.00
#
_symmetry.space_group_name_H-M   'P 1'
#
loop_
_entity.id
_entity.type
_entity.pdbx_description
1 polymer ?
#
loop_
_entity_poly.entity_id
_entity_poly.type
_entity_poly.pdbx_seq_one_letter_code
_entity_poly.pdbx_strand_id
1 'polypeptide(L)'
;MNHLLQKLVSASKSVNKSQVEAVVSDLINLQAPLQERWVGVGQIAKSFGSYRLTKRCIEKALEQSQSDQMVAQALGMLSDLGKTELAYEYLQSIGNRVSSSVVLLHLKGVLAYQLGYFTQAKQSLREVLIKVPTSGETLHLLSTMSDTEEAKELQKELDTLLSSMDKAPLSVSKACFYNALG
;
A
#
# COMPACT_ATOMS: atom_id res chain seq x y z
N MET A 1 25.31 -3.81 -12.49
CA MET A 1 23.99 -3.72 -11.81
C MET A 1 23.79 -4.79 -10.74
N ASN A 2 23.75 -6.09 -11.10
CA ASN A 2 23.56 -7.19 -10.13
C ASN A 2 24.53 -7.15 -8.94
N HIS A 3 25.78 -6.77 -9.19
CA HIS A 3 26.79 -6.59 -8.15
C HIS A 3 26.43 -5.53 -7.09
N LEU A 4 25.78 -4.41 -7.47
CA LEU A 4 25.36 -3.38 -6.50
C LEU A 4 24.18 -3.85 -5.64
N LEU A 5 23.23 -4.60 -6.23
CA LEU A 5 22.13 -5.20 -5.46
C LEU A 5 22.67 -6.28 -4.50
N GLN A 6 23.63 -7.10 -4.93
CA GLN A 6 24.30 -8.06 -4.06
C GLN A 6 25.03 -7.37 -2.90
N LYS A 7 25.74 -6.27 -3.19
CA LYS A 7 26.38 -5.43 -2.16
C LYS A 7 25.36 -4.84 -1.19
N LEU A 8 24.22 -4.37 -1.67
CA LEU A 8 23.15 -3.86 -0.83
C LEU A 8 22.62 -4.95 0.11
N VAL A 9 22.38 -6.16 -0.41
CA VAL A 9 21.94 -7.30 0.40
C VAL A 9 23.00 -7.71 1.41
N SER A 10 24.28 -7.75 1.04
CA SER A 10 25.35 -8.07 2.00
C SER A 10 25.49 -7.01 3.08
N ALA A 11 25.43 -5.72 2.73
CA ALA A 11 25.49 -4.61 3.68
C ALA A 11 24.29 -4.61 4.64
N SER A 12 23.11 -4.95 4.13
CA SER A 12 21.90 -5.11 4.95
C SER A 12 22.05 -6.27 5.94
N LYS A 13 22.55 -7.43 5.49
CA LYS A 13 22.80 -8.60 6.36
C LYS A 13 23.86 -8.33 7.43
N SER A 14 24.88 -7.52 7.12
CA SER A 14 25.90 -7.13 8.09
C SER A 14 25.49 -5.95 8.97
N VAL A 15 24.25 -5.47 8.85
CA VAL A 15 23.69 -4.34 9.61
C VAL A 15 24.55 -3.06 9.47
N ASN A 16 25.23 -2.91 8.33
CA ASN A 16 26.12 -1.78 8.09
C ASN A 16 25.36 -0.62 7.44
N LYS A 17 24.81 0.27 8.27
CA LYS A 17 24.03 1.44 7.82
C LYS A 17 24.78 2.30 6.80
N SER A 18 26.04 2.65 7.05
CA SER A 18 26.81 3.52 6.15
C SER A 18 27.02 2.90 4.78
N GLN A 19 27.26 1.58 4.71
CA GLN A 19 27.37 0.88 3.43
C GLN A 19 26.02 0.77 2.72
N VAL A 20 24.93 0.53 3.44
CA VAL A 20 23.57 0.56 2.86
C VAL A 20 23.32 1.93 2.23
N GLU A 21 23.56 3.02 2.97
CA GLU A 21 23.34 4.39 2.49
C GLU A 21 24.22 4.72 1.26
N ALA A 22 25.47 4.28 1.26
CA ALA A 22 26.38 4.47 0.13
C ALA A 22 25.88 3.73 -1.12
N VAL A 23 25.56 2.44 -1.00
CA VAL A 23 25.12 1.63 -2.14
C VAL A 23 23.78 2.11 -2.68
N VAL A 24 22.84 2.50 -1.81
CA VAL A 24 21.56 3.08 -2.26
C VAL A 24 21.78 4.41 -2.97
N SER A 25 22.67 5.26 -2.45
CA SER A 25 23.02 6.52 -3.12
C SER A 25 23.62 6.30 -4.49
N ASP A 26 24.53 5.33 -4.63
CA ASP A 26 25.14 4.94 -5.90
C ASP A 26 24.09 4.46 -6.91
N LEU A 27 23.17 3.57 -6.50
CA LEU A 27 22.08 3.10 -7.34
C LEU A 27 21.24 4.26 -7.88
N ILE A 28 20.90 5.24 -7.02
CA ILE A 28 20.08 6.39 -7.41
C ILE A 28 20.85 7.31 -8.36
N ASN A 29 22.10 7.63 -8.04
CA ASN A 29 22.91 8.55 -8.83
C ASN A 29 23.26 7.98 -10.21
N LEU A 30 23.43 6.67 -10.30
CA LEU A 30 23.61 5.95 -11.57
C LEU A 30 22.31 5.77 -12.36
N GLN A 31 21.16 6.22 -11.83
CA GLN A 31 19.84 5.99 -12.40
C GLN A 31 19.63 4.53 -12.79
N ALA A 32 19.97 3.62 -11.89
CA ALA A 32 19.91 2.19 -12.18
C ALA A 32 18.49 1.80 -12.69
N PRO A 33 18.35 1.15 -13.87
CA PRO A 33 17.07 0.63 -14.36
C PRO A 33 16.58 -0.56 -13.53
N LEU A 34 16.18 -0.30 -12.29
CA LEU A 34 15.70 -1.28 -11.34
C LEU A 34 14.19 -1.53 -11.47
N GLN A 35 13.46 -0.66 -12.18
CA GLN A 35 12.02 -0.78 -12.38
C GLN A 35 11.32 -1.00 -11.02
N GLU A 36 10.54 -2.07 -10.90
CA GLU A 36 9.78 -2.40 -9.69
C GLU A 36 10.66 -2.70 -8.45
N ARG A 37 11.96 -2.99 -8.65
CA ARG A 37 12.88 -3.28 -7.53
C ARG A 37 13.22 -2.05 -6.70
N TRP A 38 12.90 -0.84 -7.16
CA TRP A 38 13.09 0.39 -6.39
C TRP A 38 12.35 0.38 -5.05
N VAL A 39 11.17 -0.26 -4.98
CA VAL A 39 10.43 -0.45 -3.73
C VAL A 39 11.26 -1.26 -2.73
N GLY A 40 11.85 -2.38 -3.17
CA GLY A 40 12.69 -3.22 -2.31
C GLY A 40 13.94 -2.48 -1.82
N VAL A 41 14.59 -1.69 -2.68
CA VAL A 41 15.71 -0.83 -2.29
C VAL A 41 15.28 0.21 -1.24
N GLY A 42 14.12 0.84 -1.45
CA GLY A 42 13.53 1.80 -0.51
C GLY A 42 13.20 1.18 0.85
N GLN A 43 12.67 -0.05 0.87
CA GLN A 43 12.37 -0.79 2.11
C GLN A 43 13.64 -1.06 2.91
N ILE A 44 14.73 -1.47 2.26
CA ILE A 44 16.03 -1.65 2.92
C ILE A 44 16.51 -0.31 3.47
N ALA A 45 16.49 0.78 2.69
CA ALA A 45 16.86 2.09 3.21
C ALA A 45 15.99 2.50 4.42
N LYS A 46 14.68 2.19 4.40
CA LYS A 46 13.75 2.50 5.50
C LYS A 46 14.11 1.75 6.77
N SER A 47 14.45 0.46 6.68
CA SER A 47 14.80 -0.36 7.85
C SER A 47 16.08 0.10 8.54
N PHE A 48 16.95 0.86 7.86
CA PHE A 48 18.15 1.49 8.43
C PHE A 48 17.92 2.95 8.86
N GLY A 49 16.68 3.43 8.82
CA GLY A 49 16.30 4.79 9.21
C GLY A 49 16.74 5.87 8.21
N SER A 50 17.07 5.49 6.97
CA SER A 50 17.56 6.41 5.94
C SER A 50 16.39 6.99 5.14
N TYR A 51 15.46 7.66 5.84
CA TYR A 51 14.18 8.11 5.27
C TYR A 51 14.33 9.03 4.05
N ARG A 52 15.39 9.85 4.01
CA ARG A 52 15.73 10.67 2.84
C ARG A 52 16.00 9.83 1.59
N LEU A 53 16.75 8.72 1.74
CA LEU A 53 17.03 7.82 0.63
C LEU A 53 15.81 6.98 0.27
N THR A 54 15.02 6.56 1.25
CA THR A 54 13.72 5.90 1.02
C THR A 54 12.83 6.75 0.13
N LYS A 55 12.68 8.05 0.42
CA LYS A 55 11.90 8.97 -0.42
C LYS A 55 12.40 9.02 -1.87
N ARG A 56 13.72 9.08 -2.08
CA ARG A 56 14.31 9.07 -3.44
C ARG A 56 14.08 7.73 -4.15
N CYS A 57 14.09 6.61 -3.44
CA CYS A 57 13.73 5.32 -4.02
C CYS A 57 12.25 5.26 -4.41
N ILE A 58 11.35 5.84 -3.62
CA ILE A 58 9.93 5.97 -3.95
C ILE A 58 9.76 6.82 -5.22
N GLU A 59 10.43 7.96 -5.33
CA GLU A 59 10.42 8.81 -6.53
C GLU A 59 10.85 8.00 -7.77
N LYS A 60 11.94 7.23 -7.66
CA LYS A 60 12.41 6.36 -8.75
C LYS A 60 11.45 5.22 -9.09
N ALA A 61 10.77 4.65 -8.09
CA ALA A 61 9.74 3.63 -8.33
C ALA A 61 8.56 4.22 -9.10
N LEU A 62 8.06 5.40 -8.69
CA LEU A 62 6.93 6.06 -9.33
C LEU A 62 7.25 6.51 -10.77
N GLU A 63 8.44 7.06 -11.01
CA GLU A 63 8.94 7.41 -12.36
C GLU A 63 8.98 6.20 -13.31
N GLN A 64 9.34 5.01 -12.79
CA GLN A 64 9.51 3.78 -13.58
C GLN A 64 8.32 2.83 -13.41
N SER A 65 7.16 3.34 -12.98
CA SER A 65 6.03 2.50 -12.59
C SER A 65 5.46 1.70 -13.77
N GLN A 66 5.40 0.37 -13.62
CA GLN A 66 4.81 -0.53 -14.61
C GLN A 66 3.54 -1.23 -14.12
N SER A 67 3.35 -1.32 -12.79
CA SER A 67 2.20 -1.97 -12.18
C SER A 67 1.56 -1.13 -11.08
N ASP A 68 0.26 -1.32 -10.88
CA ASP A 68 -0.52 -0.64 -9.84
C ASP A 68 -0.12 -1.11 -8.45
N GLN A 69 0.26 -2.38 -8.32
CA GLN A 69 0.78 -2.94 -7.07
C GLN A 69 2.04 -2.19 -6.62
N MET A 70 2.97 -1.94 -7.54
CA MET A 70 4.20 -1.23 -7.23
C MET A 70 3.92 0.23 -6.85
N VAL A 71 2.98 0.91 -7.54
CA VAL A 71 2.53 2.26 -7.14
C VAL A 71 1.95 2.23 -5.73
N ALA A 72 1.07 1.26 -5.44
CA ALA A 72 0.45 1.14 -4.13
C ALA A 72 1.49 0.93 -3.02
N GLN A 73 2.48 0.07 -3.24
CA GLN A 73 3.58 -0.15 -2.30
C GLN A 73 4.45 1.09 -2.09
N ALA A 74 4.79 1.81 -3.16
CA ALA A 74 5.60 3.03 -3.08
C ALA A 74 4.88 4.13 -2.29
N LEU A 75 3.58 4.31 -2.52
CA LEU A 75 2.76 5.31 -1.83
C LEU A 75 2.41 4.90 -0.38
N GLY A 76 2.18 3.62 -0.12
CA GLY A 76 2.05 3.10 1.25
C GLY A 76 3.34 3.35 2.05
N MET A 77 4.50 3.09 1.45
CA MET A 77 5.78 3.42 2.06
C MET A 77 5.96 4.92 2.29
N LEU A 78 5.48 5.77 1.38
CA LEU A 78 5.48 7.22 1.57
C LEU A 78 4.62 7.64 2.77
N SER A 79 3.44 7.03 2.93
CA SER A 79 2.57 7.23 4.09
C SER A 79 3.27 6.82 5.39
N ASP A 80 3.96 5.66 5.42
CA ASP A 80 4.74 5.20 6.58
C ASP A 80 5.84 6.20 7.02
N LEU A 81 6.29 7.08 6.11
CA LEU A 81 7.25 8.15 6.43
C LEU A 81 6.56 9.43 6.98
N GLY A 82 5.28 9.36 7.30
CA GLY A 82 4.47 10.50 7.74
C GLY A 82 4.17 11.49 6.61
N LYS A 83 4.14 11.02 5.36
CA LYS A 83 3.84 11.82 4.16
C LYS A 83 2.54 11.36 3.49
N THR A 84 1.53 11.10 4.31
CA THR A 84 0.22 10.59 3.89
C THR A 84 -0.49 11.56 2.94
N GLU A 85 -0.44 12.87 3.19
CA GLU A 85 -1.03 13.88 2.31
C GLU A 85 -0.42 13.84 0.90
N LEU A 86 0.91 13.79 0.80
CA LEU A 86 1.62 13.71 -0.48
C LEU A 86 1.28 12.41 -1.22
N ALA A 87 1.15 11.29 -0.50
CA ALA A 87 0.73 10.03 -1.10
C ALA A 87 -0.70 10.11 -1.66
N TYR A 88 -1.61 10.78 -0.94
CA TYR A 88 -2.99 10.98 -1.36
C TYR A 88 -3.10 11.94 -2.55
N GLU A 89 -2.36 13.05 -2.56
CA GLU A 89 -2.25 13.97 -3.69
C GLU A 89 -1.74 13.27 -4.95
N TYR A 90 -0.74 12.40 -4.81
CA TYR A 90 -0.25 11.62 -5.95
C TYR A 90 -1.36 10.74 -6.54
N LEU A 91 -2.12 10.00 -5.72
CA LEU A 91 -3.25 9.21 -6.22
C LEU A 91 -4.29 10.06 -6.96
N GLN A 92 -4.58 11.26 -6.47
CA GLN A 92 -5.49 12.18 -7.15
C GLN A 92 -4.97 12.60 -8.53
N SER A 93 -3.65 12.82 -8.66
CA SER A 93 -3.03 13.20 -9.94
C SER A 93 -3.12 12.11 -11.02
N ILE A 94 -3.23 10.84 -10.62
CA ILE A 94 -3.34 9.69 -11.54
C ILE A 94 -4.77 9.14 -11.63
N GLY A 95 -5.79 9.96 -11.33
CA GLY A 95 -7.19 9.56 -11.10
C GLY A 95 -7.78 8.50 -12.03
N ASN A 96 -7.59 8.61 -13.35
CA ASN A 96 -8.11 7.62 -14.32
C ASN A 96 -7.54 6.21 -14.10
N ARG A 97 -6.26 6.13 -13.74
CA ARG A 97 -5.58 4.86 -13.40
C ARG A 97 -6.08 4.31 -12.07
N VAL A 98 -6.45 5.18 -11.12
CA VAL A 98 -7.02 4.76 -9.84
C VAL A 98 -8.39 4.12 -10.04
N SER A 99 -9.32 4.78 -10.74
CA SER A 99 -10.70 4.29 -10.91
C SER A 99 -10.79 2.90 -11.58
N SER A 100 -9.80 2.52 -12.39
CA SER A 100 -9.74 1.18 -13.00
C SER A 100 -9.14 0.11 -12.09
N SER A 101 -8.38 0.50 -11.07
CA SER A 101 -7.53 -0.39 -10.28
C SER A 101 -8.05 -0.66 -8.87
N VAL A 102 -8.36 -1.92 -8.57
CA VAL A 102 -8.84 -2.33 -7.24
C VAL A 102 -7.82 -1.99 -6.14
N VAL A 103 -6.53 -2.23 -6.39
CA VAL A 103 -5.49 -1.98 -5.39
C VAL A 103 -5.30 -0.48 -5.11
N LEU A 104 -5.37 0.37 -6.15
CA LEU A 104 -5.24 1.82 -5.97
C LEU A 104 -6.50 2.43 -5.35
N LEU A 105 -7.68 1.92 -5.66
CA LEU A 105 -8.93 2.32 -5.00
C LEU A 105 -8.89 1.98 -3.50
N HIS A 106 -8.45 0.77 -3.16
CA HIS A 106 -8.29 0.38 -1.76
C HIS A 106 -7.29 1.30 -1.06
N LEU A 107 -6.12 1.54 -1.66
CA LEU A 107 -5.13 2.45 -1.07
C LEU A 107 -5.67 3.89 -0.93
N LYS A 108 -6.42 4.40 -1.92
CA LYS A 108 -7.06 5.72 -1.82
C LYS A 108 -7.99 5.78 -0.61
N GLY A 109 -8.77 4.73 -0.38
CA GLY A 109 -9.62 4.58 0.80
C GLY A 109 -8.83 4.60 2.11
N VAL A 110 -7.74 3.82 2.19
CA VAL A 110 -6.85 3.76 3.34
C VAL A 110 -6.20 5.11 3.64
N LEU A 111 -5.65 5.79 2.64
CA LEU A 111 -5.01 7.10 2.83
C LEU A 111 -6.02 8.17 3.22
N ALA A 112 -7.22 8.17 2.62
CA ALA A 112 -8.30 9.06 3.02
C ALA A 112 -8.72 8.82 4.49
N TYR A 113 -8.83 7.56 4.92
CA TYR A 113 -9.10 7.21 6.31
C TYR A 113 -8.02 7.75 7.26
N GLN A 114 -6.74 7.55 6.92
CA GLN A 114 -5.62 8.04 7.72
C GLN A 114 -5.60 9.57 7.86
N LEU A 115 -6.13 10.29 6.87
CA LEU A 115 -6.26 11.75 6.88
C LEU A 115 -7.57 12.24 7.54
N GLY A 116 -8.44 11.34 8.01
CA GLY A 116 -9.75 11.69 8.57
C GLY A 116 -10.82 12.05 7.54
N TYR A 117 -10.56 11.82 6.24
CA TYR A 117 -11.51 12.05 5.14
C TYR A 117 -12.48 10.87 4.99
N PHE A 118 -13.29 10.62 6.04
CA PHE A 118 -14.11 9.40 6.15
C PHE A 118 -15.12 9.24 5.02
N THR A 119 -15.73 10.32 4.53
CA THR A 119 -16.66 10.25 3.39
C THR A 119 -15.96 9.76 2.12
N GLN A 120 -14.79 10.31 1.80
CA GLN A 120 -13.98 9.92 0.64
C GLN A 120 -13.40 8.51 0.80
N ALA A 121 -13.04 8.14 2.03
CA ALA A 121 -12.57 6.80 2.36
C ALA A 121 -13.66 5.78 2.07
N LYS A 122 -14.86 5.96 2.64
CA LYS A 122 -16.02 5.09 2.42
C LYS A 122 -16.37 4.99 0.94
N GLN A 123 -16.40 6.11 0.21
CA GLN A 123 -16.69 6.11 -1.23
C GLN A 123 -15.70 5.22 -2.00
N SER A 124 -14.39 5.42 -1.79
CA SER A 124 -13.36 4.66 -2.50
C SER A 124 -13.40 3.17 -2.16
N LEU A 125 -13.67 2.82 -0.89
CA LEU A 125 -13.79 1.44 -0.44
C LEU A 125 -15.07 0.75 -0.96
N ARG A 126 -16.19 1.48 -1.06
CA ARG A 126 -17.40 0.94 -1.69
C ARG A 126 -17.19 0.64 -3.17
N GLU A 127 -16.41 1.47 -3.89
CA GLU A 127 -15.99 1.16 -5.27
C GLU A 127 -15.14 -0.11 -5.36
N VAL A 128 -14.31 -0.41 -4.34
CA VAL A 128 -13.61 -1.70 -4.25
C VAL A 128 -14.59 -2.85 -4.12
N LEU A 129 -15.58 -2.76 -3.23
CA LEU A 129 -16.54 -3.83 -2.99
C LEU A 129 -17.46 -4.12 -4.18
N ILE A 130 -17.72 -3.13 -5.04
CA ILE A 130 -18.42 -3.36 -6.31
C ILE A 130 -17.63 -4.34 -7.20
N LYS A 131 -16.29 -4.25 -7.18
CA LYS A 131 -15.42 -5.09 -8.02
C LYS A 131 -15.01 -6.39 -7.33
N VAL A 132 -14.78 -6.33 -6.02
CA VAL A 132 -14.34 -7.46 -5.19
C VAL A 132 -15.15 -7.46 -3.88
N PRO A 133 -16.38 -8.00 -3.90
CA PRO A 133 -17.26 -8.00 -2.72
C PRO A 133 -16.65 -8.72 -1.50
N THR A 134 -15.73 -9.65 -1.73
CA THR A 134 -15.06 -10.46 -0.71
C THR A 134 -13.73 -9.89 -0.22
N SER A 135 -13.44 -8.61 -0.50
CA SER A 135 -12.24 -7.96 0.06
C SER A 135 -12.42 -7.71 1.55
N GLY A 136 -11.93 -8.65 2.37
CA GLY A 136 -12.06 -8.56 3.81
C GLY A 136 -11.30 -7.38 4.42
N GLU A 137 -10.16 -6.98 3.85
CA GLU A 137 -9.46 -5.75 4.27
C GLU A 137 -10.33 -4.50 4.08
N THR A 138 -11.07 -4.43 2.97
CA THR A 138 -11.98 -3.32 2.65
C THR A 138 -13.20 -3.34 3.57
N LEU A 139 -13.81 -4.52 3.77
CA LEU A 139 -14.95 -4.70 4.67
C LEU A 139 -14.60 -4.34 6.12
N HIS A 140 -13.43 -4.78 6.59
CA HIS A 140 -12.93 -4.44 7.92
C HIS A 140 -12.72 -2.94 8.07
N LEU A 141 -12.07 -2.28 7.12
CA LEU A 141 -11.86 -0.85 7.23
C LEU A 141 -13.19 -0.07 7.22
N LEU A 142 -14.16 -0.49 6.41
CA LEU A 142 -15.51 0.08 6.44
C LEU A 142 -16.17 -0.11 7.81
N SER A 143 -16.07 -1.29 8.43
CA SER A 143 -16.69 -1.53 9.74
C SER A 143 -16.13 -0.61 10.83
N THR A 144 -14.83 -0.27 10.78
CA THR A 144 -14.23 0.69 11.74
C THR A 144 -14.73 2.12 11.60
N MET A 145 -15.35 2.48 10.47
CA MET A 145 -15.86 3.82 10.18
C MET A 145 -17.39 3.89 10.20
N SER A 146 -18.08 2.78 10.38
CA SER A 146 -19.54 2.71 10.34
C SER A 146 -20.16 3.34 11.58
N ASP A 147 -21.16 4.19 11.38
CA ASP A 147 -22.10 4.53 12.46
C ASP A 147 -23.08 3.38 12.73
N THR A 148 -23.98 3.55 13.71
CA THR A 148 -24.92 2.50 14.13
C THR A 148 -25.77 1.95 12.98
N GLU A 149 -26.19 2.81 12.06
CA GLU A 149 -27.10 2.43 10.98
C GLU A 149 -26.31 1.80 9.83
N GLU A 150 -25.17 2.39 9.48
CA GLU A 150 -24.24 1.79 8.52
C GLU A 150 -23.72 0.43 8.98
N ALA A 151 -23.50 0.24 10.29
CA ALA A 151 -23.03 -1.03 10.85
C ALA A 151 -24.08 -2.13 10.70
N LYS A 152 -25.37 -1.82 10.89
CA LYS A 152 -26.47 -2.77 10.66
C LYS A 152 -26.56 -3.20 9.20
N GLU A 153 -26.42 -2.25 8.27
CA GLU A 153 -26.42 -2.57 6.85
C GLU A 153 -25.19 -3.37 6.44
N LEU A 154 -24.01 -2.99 6.95
CA LEU A 154 -22.78 -3.75 6.72
C LEU A 154 -22.87 -5.18 7.29
N GLN A 155 -23.48 -5.37 8.47
CA GLN A 155 -23.69 -6.70 9.04
C GLN A 155 -24.52 -7.58 8.10
N LYS A 156 -25.61 -7.05 7.53
CA LYS A 156 -26.41 -7.80 6.55
C LYS A 156 -25.59 -8.19 5.33
N GLU A 157 -24.75 -7.27 4.82
CA GLU A 157 -23.85 -7.57 3.71
C GLU A 157 -22.87 -8.70 4.09
N LEU A 158 -22.24 -8.63 5.26
CA LEU A 158 -21.30 -9.64 5.76
C LEU A 158 -21.98 -11.02 5.90
N ASP A 159 -23.20 -11.07 6.43
CA ASP A 159 -23.98 -12.30 6.58
C ASP A 159 -24.20 -12.98 5.22
N THR A 160 -24.43 -12.21 4.14
CA THR A 160 -24.58 -12.78 2.79
C THR A 160 -23.28 -13.35 2.23
N LEU A 161 -22.13 -12.83 2.67
CA LEU A 161 -20.81 -13.25 2.22
C LEU A 161 -20.25 -14.43 3.05
N LEU A 162 -20.79 -14.69 4.24
CA LEU A 162 -20.26 -15.64 5.21
C LEU A 162 -19.98 -17.03 4.60
N SER A 163 -20.95 -17.63 3.91
CA SER A 163 -20.77 -18.97 3.31
C SER A 163 -19.66 -19.03 2.24
N SER A 164 -19.46 -17.93 1.51
CA SER A 164 -18.39 -17.81 0.52
C SER A 164 -17.03 -17.71 1.23
N MET A 165 -16.95 -16.86 2.25
CA MET A 165 -15.73 -16.64 3.02
C MET A 165 -15.32 -17.85 3.86
N ASP A 166 -16.27 -18.63 4.39
CA ASP A 166 -16.01 -19.88 5.10
C ASP A 166 -15.24 -20.88 4.22
N LYS A 167 -15.58 -20.94 2.93
CA LYS A 167 -14.96 -21.83 1.94
C LYS A 167 -13.65 -21.28 1.36
N ALA A 168 -13.39 -19.98 1.53
CA ALA A 168 -12.17 -19.36 1.03
C ALA A 168 -10.92 -19.92 1.75
N PRO A 169 -9.78 -20.06 1.06
CA PRO A 169 -8.52 -20.41 1.70
C PRO A 169 -8.14 -19.44 2.82
N LEU A 170 -7.33 -19.93 3.77
CA LEU A 170 -6.74 -19.07 4.80
C LEU A 170 -5.91 -17.97 4.12
N SER A 171 -6.25 -16.73 4.43
CA SER A 171 -5.66 -15.54 3.85
C SER A 171 -5.87 -14.34 4.78
N VAL A 172 -5.11 -13.27 4.55
CA VAL A 172 -5.29 -12.00 5.27
C VAL A 172 -6.70 -11.47 5.07
N SER A 173 -7.20 -11.46 3.81
CA SER A 173 -8.58 -11.09 3.50
C SER A 173 -9.60 -11.89 4.32
N LYS A 174 -9.47 -13.22 4.41
CA LYS A 174 -10.37 -14.03 5.24
C LYS A 174 -10.33 -13.63 6.72
N ALA A 175 -9.14 -13.39 7.27
CA ALA A 175 -9.01 -12.94 8.66
C ALA A 175 -9.66 -11.55 8.88
N CYS A 176 -9.40 -10.60 7.98
CA CYS A 176 -9.99 -9.26 8.05
C CYS A 176 -11.52 -9.30 7.91
N PHE A 177 -12.06 -10.19 7.09
CA PHE A 177 -13.50 -10.38 6.99
C PHE A 177 -14.14 -10.78 8.34
N TYR A 178 -13.55 -11.73 9.07
CA TYR A 178 -14.07 -12.07 10.40
C TYR A 178 -13.87 -10.95 11.41
N ASN A 179 -12.79 -10.17 11.31
CA ASN A 179 -12.65 -8.94 12.12
C ASN A 179 -13.73 -7.90 11.78
N ALA A 180 -14.31 -7.92 10.57
CA ALA A 180 -15.41 -7.05 10.21
C ALA A 180 -16.75 -7.52 10.81
N LEU A 181 -16.93 -8.82 11.01
CA LEU A 181 -18.12 -9.45 11.59
C LEU A 181 -18.25 -9.23 13.10
N GLY A 182 -17.15 -9.02 13.82
CA GLY A 182 -17.12 -8.87 15.28
C GLY A 182 -16.71 -10.14 16.00
#